data_AF-A0A7S0I1C6-F1
#
_entry.id   AF-A0A7S0I1C6-F1
#
_cell.length_a   1.000
_cell.length_b   1.000
_cell.length_c   1.000
_cell.angle_alpha   90.00
_cell.angle_beta   90.00
_cell.angle_gamma   90.00
#
_symmetry.space_group_name_H-M   'P 1'
#
loop_
_entity.id
_entity.type
_entity.pdbx_description
1 polymer ?
#
loop_
_entity_poly.entity_id
_entity_poly.type
_entity_poly.pdbx_seq_one_letter_code
_entity_poly.pdbx_strand_id
1 'polypeptide(L)'
;DSNTFVHRSGRTGRAGRQGVSVVFYSSGEERDLAEIETELGIQFHLPGCPRSISLQDDELKNVIDSIQSVPESIVQKFLPLSVIAAEKLEEGDAAENRVVAAALALLSGFQGGDHGAISLLTGRPGMITIQVNMDRKTSSQFRGIRGLKDFLRAAFPEIQW
;
A
#
# COMPACT_ATOMS: atom_id res chain seq x y z
N ASP A 1 6.88 -26.93 1.14
CA ASP A 1 7.61 -27.88 2.00
C ASP A 1 8.21 -27.16 3.20
N SER A 2 7.98 -27.70 4.39
CA SER A 2 8.36 -27.11 5.68
C SER A 2 9.87 -27.09 5.92
N ASN A 3 10.61 -28.12 5.50
CA ASN A 3 12.07 -28.15 5.65
C ASN A 3 12.74 -27.03 4.85
N THR A 4 12.23 -26.77 3.65
CA THR A 4 12.72 -25.65 2.83
C THR A 4 12.45 -24.30 3.49
N PHE A 5 11.27 -24.14 4.10
CA PHE A 5 10.94 -22.92 4.84
C PHE A 5 11.89 -22.71 6.03
N VAL A 6 12.13 -23.72 6.85
CA VAL A 6 13.03 -23.63 8.03
C VAL A 6 14.45 -23.25 7.63
N HIS A 7 15.01 -23.86 6.56
CA HIS A 7 16.35 -23.50 6.10
C HIS A 7 16.46 -22.05 5.59
N ARG A 8 15.38 -21.50 5.03
CA ARG A 8 15.34 -20.12 4.53
C ARG A 8 15.09 -19.12 5.65
N SER A 9 14.11 -19.37 6.50
CA SER A 9 13.76 -18.49 7.63
C SER A 9 14.83 -18.49 8.72
N GLY A 10 15.58 -19.59 8.86
CA GLY A 10 16.75 -19.71 9.74
C GLY A 10 17.93 -18.80 9.36
N ARG A 11 17.85 -18.06 8.24
CA ARG A 11 18.86 -17.05 7.87
C ARG A 11 18.54 -15.65 8.42
N THR A 12 17.42 -15.49 9.13
CA THR A 12 17.01 -14.24 9.79
C THR A 12 17.49 -14.20 11.24
N GLY A 13 17.64 -13.02 11.83
CA GLY A 13 18.10 -12.84 13.20
C GLY A 13 19.62 -13.05 13.35
N ARG A 14 20.34 -12.04 13.83
CA ARG A 14 21.80 -12.10 14.04
C ARG A 14 22.14 -11.55 15.42
N ALA A 15 23.23 -12.08 16.01
CA ALA A 15 23.76 -11.60 17.29
C ALA A 15 22.70 -11.51 18.42
N GLY A 16 21.90 -12.56 18.59
CA GLY A 16 20.88 -12.63 19.65
C GLY A 16 19.63 -11.76 19.41
N ARG A 17 19.52 -11.09 18.26
CA ARG A 17 18.32 -10.32 17.88
C ARG A 17 17.31 -11.18 17.14
N GLN A 18 16.02 -10.90 17.38
CA GLN A 18 14.93 -11.51 16.62
C GLN A 18 14.99 -11.07 15.15
N GLY A 19 14.70 -12.00 14.25
CA GLY A 19 14.59 -11.77 12.81
C GLY A 19 13.14 -11.84 12.33
N VAL A 20 12.85 -11.17 11.21
CA VAL A 20 11.54 -11.25 10.56
C VAL A 20 11.67 -12.06 9.27
N SER A 21 10.80 -13.05 9.08
CA SER A 21 10.66 -13.82 7.85
C SER A 21 9.29 -13.54 7.24
N VAL A 22 9.26 -13.06 6.00
CA VAL A 22 8.03 -12.72 5.27
C VAL A 22 7.80 -13.73 4.15
N VAL A 23 6.57 -14.21 4.01
CA VAL A 23 6.15 -15.14 2.95
C VAL A 23 5.07 -14.45 2.13
N PHE A 24 5.27 -14.40 0.81
CA PHE A 24 4.23 -14.03 -0.14
C PHE A 24 3.56 -15.30 -0.64
N TYR A 25 2.22 -15.30 -0.67
CA TYR A 25 1.43 -16.43 -1.13
C TYR A 25 0.19 -15.91 -1.88
N SER A 26 -0.35 -16.75 -2.75
CA SER A 26 -1.62 -16.54 -3.47
C SER A 26 -2.74 -17.37 -2.85
N SER A 27 -3.99 -17.09 -3.18
CA SER A 27 -5.15 -17.86 -2.68
C SER A 27 -5.08 -19.37 -2.99
N GLY A 28 -4.33 -19.78 -4.03
CA GLY A 28 -4.10 -21.18 -4.35
C GLY A 28 -3.13 -21.90 -3.40
N GLU A 29 -2.30 -21.15 -2.67
CA GLU A 29 -1.22 -21.66 -1.82
C GLU A 29 -1.59 -21.60 -0.32
N GLU A 30 -2.83 -21.23 0.02
CA GLU A 30 -3.31 -21.19 1.42
C GLU A 30 -3.19 -22.54 2.13
N ARG A 31 -3.40 -23.64 1.40
CA ARG A 31 -3.26 -25.00 1.94
C ARG A 31 -1.81 -25.31 2.29
N ASP A 32 -0.89 -24.94 1.41
CA ASP A 32 0.55 -25.15 1.64
C ASP A 32 1.02 -24.37 2.87
N LEU A 33 0.48 -23.16 3.10
CA LEU A 33 0.75 -22.38 4.31
C LEU A 33 0.23 -23.08 5.57
N ALA A 34 -1.01 -23.57 5.54
CA ALA A 34 -1.64 -24.27 6.67
C ALA A 34 -0.93 -25.60 7.00
N GLU A 35 -0.42 -26.31 5.99
CA GLU A 35 0.43 -27.49 6.17
C GLU A 35 1.72 -27.12 6.91
N ILE A 36 2.39 -26.05 6.49
CA ILE A 36 3.63 -25.56 7.16
C ILE A 36 3.35 -25.17 8.63
N GLU A 37 2.23 -24.48 8.90
CA GLU A 37 1.83 -24.14 10.27
C GLU A 37 1.61 -25.38 11.14
N THR A 38 0.92 -26.38 10.59
CA THR A 38 0.60 -27.63 11.30
C THR A 38 1.85 -28.46 11.56
N GLU A 39 2.71 -28.62 10.54
CA GLU A 39 3.95 -29.41 10.64
C GLU A 39 4.98 -28.79 11.59
N LEU A 40 5.09 -27.46 11.61
CA LEU A 40 6.08 -26.75 12.42
C LEU A 40 5.51 -26.25 13.76
N GLY A 41 4.19 -26.34 13.99
CA GLY A 41 3.52 -25.81 15.18
C GLY A 41 3.63 -24.29 15.30
N ILE A 42 3.71 -23.57 14.18
CA ILE A 42 3.80 -22.11 14.13
C ILE A 42 2.47 -21.51 13.66
N GLN A 43 2.33 -20.20 13.82
CA GLN A 43 1.21 -19.43 13.26
C GLN A 43 1.79 -18.23 12.51
N PHE A 44 1.43 -18.09 11.24
CA PHE A 44 1.75 -16.91 10.45
C PHE A 44 0.86 -15.75 10.88
N HIS A 45 1.48 -14.59 11.07
CA HIS A 45 0.74 -13.35 11.20
C HIS A 45 0.40 -12.84 9.79
N LEU A 46 -0.88 -12.76 9.46
CA LEU A 46 -1.36 -12.08 8.26
C LEU A 46 -1.68 -10.63 8.64
N PRO A 47 -0.76 -9.68 8.44
CA PRO A 47 -1.11 -8.28 8.60
C PRO A 47 -2.19 -7.93 7.57
N GLY A 48 -3.16 -7.10 7.97
CA GLY A 48 -4.09 -6.51 7.02
C GLY A 48 -3.32 -5.71 5.95
N CYS A 49 -3.94 -5.51 4.78
CA CYS A 49 -3.37 -4.67 3.74
C CYS A 49 -2.99 -3.30 4.35
N PRO A 50 -1.72 -2.86 4.26
CA PRO A 50 -1.34 -1.51 4.67
C PRO A 50 -2.26 -0.54 3.94
N ARG A 51 -3.03 0.25 4.67
CA ARG A 51 -3.86 1.26 4.03
C ARG A 51 -2.91 2.20 3.28
N SER A 52 -3.27 2.58 2.05
CA SER A 52 -2.47 3.51 1.24
C SER A 52 -2.07 4.78 2.02
N ILE A 53 -2.95 5.24 2.91
CA ILE A 53 -2.72 6.39 3.79
C ILE A 53 -1.57 6.14 4.78
N SER A 54 -1.45 4.94 5.37
CA SER A 54 -0.37 4.66 6.32
C SER A 54 1.01 4.53 5.67
N LEU A 55 1.05 4.13 4.39
CA LEU A 55 2.30 4.13 3.62
C LEU A 55 2.78 5.58 3.42
N GLN A 56 1.87 6.47 2.99
CA GLN A 56 2.17 7.88 2.74
C GLN A 56 2.86 8.57 3.91
N ASP A 57 2.39 8.35 5.14
CA ASP A 57 2.97 8.97 6.33
C ASP A 57 4.39 8.47 6.62
N ASP A 58 4.67 7.18 6.41
CA ASP A 58 5.98 6.59 6.66
C ASP A 58 6.99 6.95 5.56
N GLU A 59 6.57 6.98 4.30
CA GLU A 59 7.39 7.51 3.21
C GLU A 59 7.72 9.00 3.43
N LEU A 60 6.75 9.79 3.89
CA LEU A 60 6.97 11.21 4.17
C LEU A 60 8.00 11.41 5.29
N LYS A 61 7.94 10.62 6.38
CA LYS A 61 8.95 10.66 7.45
C LYS A 61 10.35 10.37 6.92
N ASN A 62 10.49 9.32 6.10
CA ASN A 62 11.79 8.96 5.51
C ASN A 62 12.35 10.08 4.62
N VAL A 63 11.49 10.78 3.87
CA VAL A 63 11.88 11.94 3.06
C VAL A 63 12.32 13.10 3.96
N ILE A 64 11.59 13.39 5.04
CA ILE A 64 11.96 14.45 6.00
C ILE A 64 13.32 14.16 6.63
N ASP A 65 13.55 12.93 7.09
CA ASP A 65 14.83 12.51 7.68
C ASP A 65 15.97 12.63 6.66
N SER A 66 15.69 12.29 5.39
CA SER A 66 16.64 12.45 4.30
C SER A 66 16.99 13.92 4.05
N ILE A 67 15.99 14.82 4.07
CA ILE A 67 16.20 16.28 3.94
C ILE A 67 17.04 16.82 5.10
N GLN A 68 16.78 16.37 6.34
CA GLN A 68 17.57 16.77 7.51
C GLN A 68 19.02 16.30 7.46
N SER A 69 19.29 15.18 6.79
CA SER A 69 20.65 14.65 6.63
C SER A 69 21.52 15.44 5.65
N VAL A 70 20.93 16.36 4.86
CA VAL A 70 21.66 17.14 3.85
C VAL A 70 22.59 18.15 4.53
N PRO A 71 23.90 18.15 4.23
CA PRO A 71 24.82 19.14 4.77
C PRO A 71 24.46 20.57 4.38
N GLU A 72 24.53 21.50 5.33
CA GLU A 72 24.23 22.93 5.13
C GLU A 72 25.03 23.55 3.97
N SER A 73 26.28 23.13 3.77
CA SER A 73 27.13 23.59 2.67
C SER A 73 26.56 23.30 1.27
N ILE A 74 25.73 22.27 1.14
CA ILE A 74 25.03 21.94 -0.10
C ILE A 74 23.76 22.79 -0.19
N VAL A 75 22.99 22.90 0.90
CA VAL A 75 21.77 23.72 0.96
C VAL A 75 22.02 25.14 0.46
N GLN A 76 23.10 25.77 0.96
CA GLN A 76 23.50 27.13 0.58
C GLN A 76 23.74 27.31 -0.94
N LYS A 77 24.15 26.27 -1.67
CA LYS A 77 24.33 26.33 -3.12
C LYS A 77 23.00 26.31 -3.88
N PHE A 78 21.96 25.74 -3.29
CA PHE A 78 20.65 25.58 -3.92
C PHE A 78 19.63 26.65 -3.49
N LEU A 79 19.90 27.43 -2.43
CA LEU A 79 19.04 28.55 -2.01
C LEU A 79 18.75 29.58 -3.13
N PRO A 80 19.71 29.98 -3.99
CA PRO A 80 19.39 30.89 -5.10
C PRO A 80 18.46 30.25 -6.13
N LEU A 81 18.53 28.93 -6.30
CA LEU A 81 17.69 28.19 -7.24
C LEU A 81 16.26 28.00 -6.72
N SER A 82 16.07 27.92 -5.40
CA SER A 82 14.72 27.78 -4.82
C SER A 82 13.87 29.03 -5.04
N VAL A 83 14.47 30.22 -5.05
CA VAL A 83 13.78 31.49 -5.36
C VAL A 83 13.30 31.48 -6.82
N ILE A 84 14.17 31.10 -7.76
CA ILE A 84 13.83 31.00 -9.18
C ILE A 84 12.72 29.96 -9.41
N ALA A 85 12.74 28.85 -8.67
CA ALA A 85 11.70 27.83 -8.75
C ALA A 85 10.35 28.36 -8.24
N ALA A 86 10.33 29.14 -7.14
CA ALA A 86 9.12 29.77 -6.61
C ALA A 86 8.49 30.73 -7.63
N GLU A 87 9.29 31.63 -8.20
CA GLU A 87 8.84 32.58 -9.24
C GLU A 87 8.26 31.88 -10.48
N LYS A 88 8.86 30.78 -10.91
CA LYS A 88 8.41 30.04 -12.11
C LYS A 88 7.12 29.24 -11.91
N LEU A 89 6.85 28.80 -10.68
CA LEU A 89 5.77 27.86 -10.40
C LEU A 89 4.47 28.55 -9.96
N GLU A 90 4.53 29.74 -9.36
CA GLU A 90 3.36 30.60 -9.13
C GLU A 90 3.73 32.02 -8.69
N GLU A 91 2.90 33.01 -9.02
CA GLU A 91 3.01 34.37 -8.50
C GLU A 91 2.02 34.56 -7.33
N GLY A 92 2.54 34.67 -6.10
CA GLY A 92 1.73 34.95 -4.90
C GLY A 92 2.37 34.49 -3.60
N ASP A 93 1.80 34.91 -2.47
CA ASP A 93 2.28 34.62 -1.10
C ASP A 93 2.33 33.11 -0.78
N ALA A 94 1.65 32.27 -1.56
CA ALA A 94 1.63 30.81 -1.40
C ALA A 94 2.64 30.07 -2.29
N ALA A 95 3.42 30.76 -3.13
CA ALA A 95 4.32 30.15 -4.10
C ALA A 95 5.37 29.26 -3.42
N GLU A 96 5.98 29.72 -2.32
CA GLU A 96 6.99 28.96 -1.59
C GLU A 96 6.43 27.64 -1.03
N ASN A 97 5.28 27.69 -0.38
CA ASN A 97 4.61 26.51 0.18
C ASN A 97 4.22 25.51 -0.91
N ARG A 98 3.83 26.00 -2.09
CA ARG A 98 3.49 25.15 -3.23
C ARG A 98 4.71 24.45 -3.80
N VAL A 99 5.83 25.15 -3.97
CA VAL A 99 7.07 24.53 -4.47
C VAL A 99 7.55 23.44 -3.51
N VAL A 100 7.49 23.71 -2.20
CA VAL A 100 7.83 22.72 -1.18
C VAL A 100 6.88 21.53 -1.24
N ALA A 101 5.57 21.76 -1.33
CA ALA A 101 4.59 20.68 -1.45
C ALA A 101 4.81 19.82 -2.73
N ALA A 102 5.09 20.46 -3.86
CA ALA A 102 5.37 19.78 -5.12
C ALA A 102 6.68 18.98 -5.06
N ALA A 103 7.73 19.54 -4.44
CA ALA A 103 9.00 18.85 -4.24
C ALA A 103 8.86 17.65 -3.29
N LEU A 104 8.09 17.79 -2.21
CA LEU A 104 7.79 16.68 -1.29
C LEU A 104 7.02 15.58 -2.01
N ALA A 105 5.99 15.91 -2.80
CA ALA A 105 5.25 14.93 -3.60
C ALA A 105 6.15 14.21 -4.63
N LEU A 106 7.08 14.94 -5.26
CA LEU A 106 8.07 14.39 -6.18
C LEU A 106 9.02 13.41 -5.47
N LEU A 107 9.60 13.81 -4.34
CA LEU A 107 10.60 13.03 -3.61
C LEU A 107 10.01 11.81 -2.91
N SER A 108 8.77 11.90 -2.46
CA SER A 108 8.01 10.77 -1.89
C SER A 108 7.48 9.81 -2.97
N GLY A 109 7.64 10.14 -4.26
CA GLY A 109 7.21 9.27 -5.35
C GLY A 109 5.71 9.34 -5.69
N PHE A 110 4.97 10.29 -5.11
CA PHE A 110 3.54 10.53 -5.38
C PHE A 110 3.30 11.33 -6.67
N GLN A 111 4.06 11.02 -7.73
CA GLN A 111 3.94 11.69 -9.04
C GLN A 111 2.83 11.11 -9.92
N GLY A 112 2.39 9.89 -9.63
CA GLY A 112 1.32 9.22 -10.35
C GLY A 112 -0.01 9.53 -9.70
N GLY A 113 -0.97 10.03 -10.48
CA GLY A 113 -2.37 10.07 -10.05
C GLY A 113 -2.81 8.72 -9.51
N ASP A 114 -3.80 8.76 -8.61
CA ASP A 114 -4.40 7.63 -7.89
C ASP A 114 -4.23 6.34 -8.70
N HIS A 115 -3.39 5.41 -8.21
CA HIS A 115 -3.23 4.11 -8.83
C HIS A 115 -4.60 3.45 -8.80
N GLY A 116 -5.37 3.63 -9.87
CA GLY A 116 -6.79 3.32 -9.89
C GLY A 116 -7.01 1.91 -9.36
N ALA A 117 -8.10 1.72 -8.60
CA ALA A 117 -8.33 0.53 -7.80
C ALA A 117 -7.84 -0.77 -8.46
N ILE A 118 -7.01 -1.53 -7.75
CA ILE A 118 -6.48 -2.81 -8.22
C ILE A 118 -7.31 -3.94 -7.62
N SER A 119 -7.69 -4.91 -8.44
CA SER A 119 -8.40 -6.10 -7.97
C SER A 119 -7.50 -6.93 -7.07
N LEU A 120 -7.90 -7.16 -5.81
CA LEU A 120 -7.20 -8.07 -4.89
C LEU A 120 -7.26 -9.54 -5.32
N LEU A 121 -8.12 -9.88 -6.29
CA LEU A 121 -8.26 -11.24 -6.82
C LEU A 121 -7.39 -11.49 -8.06
N THR A 122 -7.19 -10.46 -8.89
CA THR A 122 -6.59 -10.62 -10.22
C THR A 122 -5.40 -9.71 -10.48
N GLY A 123 -5.12 -8.74 -9.59
CA GLY A 123 -4.06 -7.75 -9.76
C GLY A 123 -4.29 -6.76 -10.90
N ARG A 124 -5.46 -6.78 -11.55
CA ARG A 124 -5.77 -5.91 -12.69
C ARG A 124 -6.21 -4.51 -12.22
N PRO A 125 -5.71 -3.44 -12.86
CA PRO A 125 -6.10 -2.07 -12.54
C PRO A 125 -7.53 -1.77 -13.01
N GLY A 126 -8.17 -0.78 -12.37
CA GLY A 126 -9.53 -0.34 -12.68
C GLY A 126 -10.62 -1.29 -12.19
N MET A 127 -10.33 -2.18 -11.23
CA MET A 127 -11.29 -3.12 -10.65
C MET A 127 -11.23 -3.11 -9.13
N ILE A 128 -12.40 -3.14 -8.49
CA ILE A 128 -12.53 -3.20 -7.03
C ILE A 128 -12.97 -4.61 -6.63
N THR A 129 -12.30 -5.18 -5.61
CA THR A 129 -12.74 -6.45 -5.02
C THR A 129 -13.72 -6.17 -3.88
N ILE A 130 -14.89 -6.82 -3.93
CA ILE A 130 -15.95 -6.68 -2.92
C ILE A 130 -16.11 -8.00 -2.17
N GLN A 131 -16.09 -7.95 -0.83
CA GLN A 131 -16.50 -9.07 0.01
C GLN A 131 -17.97 -8.91 0.40
N VAL A 132 -18.77 -9.92 0.08
CA VAL A 132 -20.21 -9.93 0.38
C VAL A 132 -20.50 -11.04 1.38
N ASN A 133 -20.80 -10.66 2.63
CA ASN A 133 -21.25 -11.58 3.66
C ASN A 133 -22.78 -11.52 3.74
N MET A 134 -23.46 -12.62 3.40
CA MET A 134 -24.92 -12.70 3.40
C MET A 134 -25.41 -13.90 4.20
N ASP A 135 -26.43 -13.68 5.03
CA ASP A 135 -27.14 -14.76 5.70
C ASP A 135 -27.96 -15.58 4.72
N ARG A 136 -28.11 -16.88 5.02
CA ARG A 136 -28.80 -17.87 4.17
C ARG A 136 -30.27 -17.53 3.90
N LYS A 137 -30.92 -16.74 4.76
CA LYS A 137 -32.29 -16.24 4.56
C LYS A 137 -32.32 -15.11 3.54
N THR A 138 -31.39 -14.18 3.64
CA THR A 138 -31.26 -13.00 2.78
C THR A 138 -30.72 -13.36 1.40
N SER A 139 -29.84 -14.36 1.30
CA SER A 139 -29.33 -14.87 0.02
C SER A 139 -30.44 -15.40 -0.89
N SER A 140 -31.56 -15.86 -0.32
CA SER A 140 -32.71 -16.36 -1.08
C SER A 140 -33.48 -15.26 -1.85
N GLN A 141 -33.29 -13.99 -1.48
CA GLN A 141 -33.82 -12.82 -2.19
C GLN A 141 -32.94 -12.45 -3.40
N PHE A 142 -31.64 -12.77 -3.37
CA PHE A 142 -30.71 -12.54 -4.47
C PHE A 142 -30.58 -13.79 -5.35
N ARG A 143 -31.68 -14.17 -6.03
CA ARG A 143 -31.65 -15.31 -6.96
C ARG A 143 -30.99 -14.91 -8.28
N GLY A 144 -29.66 -15.06 -8.33
CA GLY A 144 -28.85 -14.96 -9.54
C GLY A 144 -28.20 -13.60 -9.79
N ILE A 145 -27.44 -13.53 -10.88
CA ILE A 145 -26.56 -12.40 -11.23
C ILE A 145 -27.34 -11.07 -11.32
N ARG A 146 -28.61 -11.10 -11.74
CA ARG A 146 -29.43 -9.89 -11.87
C ARG A 146 -29.73 -9.26 -10.50
N GLY A 147 -30.17 -10.05 -9.52
CA GLY A 147 -30.44 -9.54 -8.17
C GLY A 147 -29.17 -9.00 -7.49
N LEU A 148 -28.02 -9.65 -7.70
CA LEU A 148 -26.73 -9.15 -7.22
C LEU A 148 -26.35 -7.83 -7.92
N LYS A 149 -26.54 -7.72 -9.24
CA LYS A 149 -26.24 -6.49 -10.00
C LYS A 149 -27.12 -5.32 -9.54
N ASP A 150 -28.40 -5.57 -9.28
CA ASP A 150 -29.33 -4.56 -8.80
C ASP A 150 -28.99 -4.11 -7.36
N PHE A 151 -28.60 -5.05 -6.49
CA PHE A 151 -28.07 -4.75 -5.15
C PHE A 151 -26.83 -3.87 -5.23
N LEU A 152 -25.86 -4.27 -6.04
CA LEU A 152 -24.59 -3.58 -6.17
C LEU A 152 -24.77 -2.16 -6.74
N ARG A 153 -25.69 -1.97 -7.71
CA ARG A 153 -26.08 -0.65 -8.21
C ARG A 153 -26.73 0.23 -7.15
N ALA A 154 -27.56 -0.36 -6.28
CA ALA A 154 -28.23 0.38 -5.22
C ALA A 154 -27.26 0.74 -4.08
N ALA A 155 -26.33 -0.16 -3.74
CA ALA A 155 -25.36 0.04 -2.66
C ALA A 155 -24.20 0.95 -3.06
N PHE A 156 -23.80 0.93 -4.33
CA PHE A 156 -22.67 1.69 -4.86
C PHE A 156 -23.07 2.40 -6.18
N PRO A 157 -23.92 3.45 -6.11
CA PRO A 157 -24.38 4.19 -7.27
C PRO A 157 -23.27 4.93 -8.03
N GLU A 158 -22.15 5.20 -7.37
CA GLU A 158 -20.95 5.84 -7.91
C GLU A 158 -20.09 4.92 -8.81
N ILE A 159 -20.27 3.59 -8.72
CA ILE A 159 -19.54 2.63 -9.54
C ILE A 159 -20.29 2.45 -10.87
N GLN A 160 -19.61 2.62 -12.02
CA GLN A 160 -20.19 2.28 -13.31
C GLN A 160 -20.09 0.76 -13.57
N TRP A 161 -21.24 0.10 -13.81
CA TRP A 161 -21.43 -1.36 -13.88
C TRP A 161 -21.82 -1.89 -15.27
#